data_AF-A0ABD0U884-F1
#
_entry.id   AF-A0ABD0U884-F1
#
_cell.length_a   1.000
_cell.length_b   1.000
_cell.length_c   1.000
_cell.angle_alpha   90.00
_cell.angle_beta   90.00
_cell.angle_gamma   90.00
#
_symmetry.space_group_name_H-M   'P 1'
#
loop_
_entity.id
_entity.type
_entity.pdbx_description
1 polymer ?
#
loop_
_entity_poly.entity_id
_entity_poly.type
_entity_poly.pdbx_seq_one_letter_code
_entity_poly.pdbx_strand_id
1 'polypeptide(L)'
;MSEAIEKVGTMELKYPDDFRCPISLEVMSDPVIVASGHTFDRSSIQRWIDSGHHTCPISKLPLPPQSVLIPNHTLRSLIHNYTPVAGGKCNKPQISPSTDPRFLLSSLSYPASTAALSSLLRLAKDEPAFRRLLSDSSAPSILLRHAASQDSPDLQDLALRTLIYLSLDGDDARVGLVADGAIDSLAQALAAGGPNASLAATTLTSLAVVEVNKCTIGAHPFAIPALSVLLRNGKARDRREAATALYELCKFPENRRRAVRAGAVPALVYFAGDGSERAVQVLSLIAKCREGRDAMANVDGFVRVLAGVLVKGTGRGIEHALLVLNFVCSDIEKVRWEAKEEGVLEICFVLVEKDDGKIGRNALALARTIEKEEFVGLI
;
A
#
# COMPACT_ATOMS: atom_id res chain seq x y z
N MET A 1 -74.37 1.79 -12.80
CA MET A 1 -74.50 3.16 -12.29
C MET A 1 -74.41 3.07 -10.77
N SER A 2 -73.20 3.15 -10.23
CA SER A 2 -72.53 4.40 -9.75
C SER A 2 -73.06 4.76 -8.36
N GLU A 3 -72.27 5.04 -7.32
CA GLU A 3 -70.83 5.20 -7.09
C GLU A 3 -70.64 5.05 -5.57
N ALA A 4 -69.60 4.32 -5.14
CA ALA A 4 -69.17 4.30 -3.75
C ALA A 4 -68.04 5.32 -3.58
N ILE A 5 -68.22 6.27 -2.67
CA ILE A 5 -67.24 7.28 -2.30
C ILE A 5 -66.11 6.61 -1.51
N GLU A 6 -64.92 6.62 -2.09
CA GLU A 6 -63.68 6.07 -1.55
C GLU A 6 -63.14 6.99 -0.44
N LYS A 7 -63.13 6.51 0.82
CA LYS A 7 -62.39 7.14 1.92
C LYS A 7 -60.91 6.81 1.78
N VAL A 8 -60.13 7.80 1.34
CA VAL A 8 -58.65 7.74 1.38
C VAL A 8 -58.21 7.71 2.85
N GLY A 9 -57.73 6.55 3.31
CA GLY A 9 -57.03 6.41 4.59
C GLY A 9 -55.65 7.05 4.49
N THR A 10 -55.41 8.11 5.24
CA THR A 10 -54.07 8.72 5.41
C THR A 10 -53.15 7.74 6.14
N MET A 11 -52.16 7.18 5.44
CA MET A 11 -51.07 6.42 6.06
C MET A 11 -50.22 7.37 6.92
N GLU A 12 -50.21 7.16 8.24
CA GLU A 12 -49.31 7.88 9.14
C GLU A 12 -47.85 7.50 8.87
N LEU A 13 -47.06 8.45 8.38
CA LEU A 13 -45.62 8.32 8.19
C LEU A 13 -44.95 8.24 9.58
N LYS A 14 -44.41 7.06 9.94
CA LYS A 14 -43.74 6.87 11.24
C LYS A 14 -42.29 7.34 11.16
N TYR A 15 -42.04 8.54 11.66
CA TYR A 15 -40.69 9.11 11.80
C TYR A 15 -39.98 8.55 13.04
N PRO A 16 -38.64 8.39 13.04
CA PRO A 16 -37.84 8.01 14.19
C PRO A 16 -37.94 9.05 15.32
N ASP A 17 -37.76 8.61 16.56
CA ASP A 17 -37.88 9.50 17.72
C ASP A 17 -36.79 10.59 17.74
N ASP A 18 -35.62 10.34 17.14
CA ASP A 18 -34.54 11.32 17.00
C ASP A 18 -34.92 12.54 16.14
N PHE A 19 -35.99 12.44 15.34
CA PHE A 19 -36.49 13.55 14.53
C PHE A 19 -37.55 14.37 15.28
N ARG A 20 -37.98 13.92 16.46
CA ARG A 20 -39.01 14.58 17.25
C ARG A 20 -38.39 15.59 18.19
N CYS A 21 -39.02 16.74 18.32
CA CYS A 21 -38.63 17.75 19.28
C CYS A 21 -38.88 17.21 20.70
N PRO A 22 -37.90 17.25 21.61
CA PRO A 22 -38.08 16.78 22.98
C PRO A 22 -39.10 17.58 23.82
N ILE A 23 -39.54 18.76 23.35
CA ILE A 23 -40.57 19.58 23.99
C ILE A 23 -41.95 19.25 23.44
N SER A 24 -42.14 19.34 22.12
CA SER A 24 -43.47 19.15 21.50
C SER A 24 -43.78 17.70 21.15
N LEU A 25 -42.77 16.81 21.13
CA LEU A 25 -42.84 15.41 20.69
C LEU A 25 -43.28 15.23 19.22
N GLU A 26 -43.41 16.33 18.49
CA GLU A 26 -43.67 16.39 17.05
C GLU A 26 -42.37 16.44 16.25
N VAL A 27 -42.41 16.05 14.98
CA VAL A 27 -41.25 16.10 14.09
C VAL A 27 -40.77 17.54 13.94
N MET A 28 -39.46 17.76 14.12
CA MET A 28 -38.85 19.08 14.02
C MET A 28 -38.92 19.61 12.59
N SER A 29 -39.56 20.75 12.40
CA SER A 29 -39.65 21.43 11.11
C SER A 29 -38.45 22.34 10.88
N ASP A 30 -37.95 22.98 11.96
CA ASP A 30 -36.75 23.80 11.94
C ASP A 30 -35.85 23.49 13.16
N PRO A 31 -35.04 22.42 13.09
CA PRO A 31 -34.22 21.99 14.20
C PRO A 31 -33.09 23.00 14.50
N VAL A 32 -32.95 23.38 15.76
CA VAL A 32 -31.94 24.31 16.29
C VAL A 32 -31.23 23.73 17.51
N ILE A 33 -29.93 24.00 17.62
CA ILE A 33 -29.09 23.58 18.73
C ILE A 33 -28.98 24.72 19.74
N VAL A 34 -29.17 24.39 21.01
CA VAL A 34 -28.90 25.30 22.14
C VAL A 34 -27.50 25.07 22.70
N ALA A 35 -26.98 26.00 23.52
CA ALA A 35 -25.62 25.95 24.08
C ALA A 35 -25.25 24.62 24.78
N SER A 36 -26.22 23.89 25.32
CA SER A 36 -25.99 22.56 25.93
C SER A 36 -25.77 21.42 24.92
N GLY A 37 -25.78 21.69 23.61
CA GLY A 37 -25.61 20.69 22.54
C GLY A 37 -26.87 19.90 22.16
N HIS A 38 -28.02 20.19 22.77
CA HIS A 38 -29.30 19.52 22.47
C HIS A 38 -30.04 20.22 21.34
N THR A 39 -30.77 19.45 20.52
CA THR A 39 -31.55 19.97 19.39
C THR A 39 -33.04 19.99 19.71
N PHE A 40 -33.73 21.08 19.34
CA PHE A 40 -35.17 21.26 19.49
C PHE A 40 -35.75 21.89 18.23
N ASP A 41 -37.07 21.83 18.03
CA ASP A 41 -37.72 22.68 17.04
C ASP A 41 -37.64 24.15 17.48
N ARG A 42 -37.29 25.05 16.56
CA ARG A 42 -37.13 26.48 16.85
C ARG A 42 -38.35 27.06 17.56
N SER A 43 -39.56 26.74 17.10
CA SER A 43 -40.79 27.30 17.67
C SER A 43 -41.02 26.83 19.11
N SER A 44 -40.62 25.61 19.43
CA SER A 44 -40.83 24.98 20.74
C SER A 44 -39.84 25.48 21.77
N ILE A 45 -38.54 25.60 21.41
CA ILE A 45 -37.53 26.11 22.33
C ILE A 45 -37.64 27.62 22.52
N GLN A 46 -38.08 28.35 21.50
CA GLN A 46 -38.33 29.79 21.63
C GLN A 46 -39.49 30.06 22.59
N ARG A 47 -40.63 29.35 22.46
CA ARG A 47 -41.74 29.45 23.43
C ARG A 47 -41.33 29.10 24.86
N TRP A 48 -40.46 28.11 25.03
CA TRP A 48 -39.92 27.74 26.34
C TRP A 48 -39.15 28.89 26.99
N ILE A 49 -38.25 29.54 26.22
CA ILE A 49 -37.47 30.69 26.65
C ILE A 49 -38.37 31.90 26.92
N ASP A 50 -39.31 32.19 26.01
CA ASP A 50 -40.23 33.33 26.11
C ASP A 50 -41.19 33.20 27.30
N SER A 51 -41.44 31.97 27.78
CA SER A 51 -42.23 31.69 28.99
C SER A 51 -41.44 31.91 30.29
N GLY A 52 -40.22 32.45 30.22
CA GLY A 52 -39.37 32.78 31.37
C GLY A 52 -38.45 31.65 31.84
N HIS A 53 -38.31 30.56 31.08
CA HIS A 53 -37.39 29.47 31.43
C HIS A 53 -36.01 29.72 30.83
N HIS A 54 -34.99 29.77 31.68
CA HIS A 54 -33.59 29.98 31.27
C HIS A 54 -32.73 28.71 31.43
N THR A 55 -33.33 27.53 31.29
CA THR A 55 -32.63 26.24 31.41
C THR A 55 -32.97 25.33 30.25
N CYS A 56 -32.03 24.49 29.83
CA CYS A 56 -32.26 23.45 28.84
C CYS A 56 -33.33 22.46 29.35
N PRO A 57 -34.39 22.17 28.59
CA PRO A 57 -35.45 21.24 28.99
C PRO A 57 -34.95 19.84 29.38
N ILE A 58 -33.87 19.37 28.74
CA ILE A 58 -33.29 18.03 28.93
C ILE A 58 -32.24 18.03 30.02
N SER A 59 -31.14 18.77 29.84
CA SER A 59 -29.99 18.74 30.76
C SER A 59 -30.17 19.57 32.02
N LYS A 60 -31.21 20.41 32.08
CA LYS A 60 -31.45 21.39 33.16
C LYS A 60 -30.32 22.40 33.39
N LEU A 61 -29.33 22.44 32.48
CA LEU A 61 -28.24 23.42 32.51
C LEU A 61 -28.74 24.81 32.11
N PRO A 62 -28.19 25.90 32.67
CA PRO A 62 -28.59 27.26 32.35
C PRO A 62 -28.26 27.59 30.88
N LEU A 63 -29.22 28.24 30.20
CA LEU A 63 -29.07 28.76 28.85
C LEU A 63 -28.56 30.21 28.93
N PRO A 64 -27.60 30.63 28.08
CA PRO A 64 -27.09 31.99 28.08
C PRO A 64 -28.20 33.03 27.84
N PRO A 65 -28.12 34.24 28.43
CA PRO A 65 -29.15 35.29 28.30
C PRO A 65 -29.45 35.69 26.85
N GLN A 66 -28.47 35.52 25.96
CA GLN A 66 -28.57 35.74 24.52
C GLN A 66 -28.46 34.38 23.84
N SER A 67 -29.46 33.52 24.05
CA SER A 67 -29.47 32.16 23.51
C SER A 67 -29.51 32.18 21.98
N VAL A 68 -28.33 32.26 21.34
CA VAL A 68 -28.18 32.14 19.90
C VAL A 68 -28.56 30.71 19.53
N LEU A 69 -29.74 30.56 18.92
CA LEU A 69 -30.23 29.29 18.40
C LEU A 69 -29.51 28.97 17.10
N ILE A 70 -28.54 28.04 17.16
CA ILE A 70 -27.73 27.65 16.00
C ILE A 70 -28.56 26.71 15.13
N PRO A 71 -28.85 27.02 13.85
CA PRO A 71 -29.60 26.11 12.98
C PRO A 71 -28.86 24.78 12.78
N ASN A 72 -29.58 23.65 12.88
CA ASN A 72 -29.06 22.33 12.56
C ASN A 72 -29.48 21.96 11.14
N HIS A 73 -28.78 22.53 10.15
CA HIS A 73 -29.07 22.30 8.73
C HIS A 73 -28.98 20.82 8.34
N THR A 74 -28.08 20.07 8.99
CA THR A 74 -27.91 18.62 8.78
C THR A 74 -29.17 17.85 9.19
N LEU A 75 -29.66 18.05 10.42
CA LEU A 75 -30.88 17.38 10.89
C LEU A 75 -32.10 17.82 10.08
N ARG A 76 -32.18 19.10 9.71
CA ARG A 76 -33.26 19.63 8.87
C ARG A 76 -33.30 18.92 7.52
N SER A 77 -32.15 18.72 6.88
CA SER A 77 -32.07 17.99 5.62
C SER A 77 -32.38 16.50 5.77
N LEU A 78 -32.00 15.87 6.90
CA LEU A 78 -32.30 14.47 7.19
C LEU A 78 -33.79 14.22 7.38
N ILE A 79 -34.47 15.11 8.12
CA ILE A 79 -35.92 15.03 8.33
C ILE A 79 -36.66 15.24 7.00
N HIS A 80 -36.24 16.22 6.20
CA HIS A 80 -36.87 16.54 4.92
C HIS A 80 -36.75 15.40 3.89
N ASN A 81 -35.62 14.69 3.90
CA ASN A 81 -35.34 13.60 2.96
C ASN A 81 -35.72 12.21 3.48
N TYR A 82 -36.42 12.14 4.63
CA TYR A 82 -36.77 10.86 5.25
C TYR A 82 -37.91 10.15 4.51
N THR A 83 -37.66 8.90 4.12
CA THR A 83 -38.67 7.99 3.58
C THR A 83 -38.90 6.84 4.55
N PRO A 84 -40.11 6.67 5.12
CA PRO A 84 -40.37 5.58 6.05
C PRO A 84 -40.38 4.23 5.34
N VAL A 85 -39.58 3.30 5.85
CA VAL A 85 -39.55 1.92 5.39
C VAL A 85 -40.82 1.22 5.88
N ALA A 86 -41.67 0.79 4.96
CA ALA A 86 -42.84 -0.02 5.27
C ALA A 86 -42.40 -1.35 5.91
N GLY A 87 -43.08 -1.73 7.00
CA GLY A 87 -42.73 -2.79 7.93
C GLY A 87 -42.05 -4.04 7.34
N GLY A 88 -40.81 -4.28 7.79
CA GLY A 88 -40.08 -5.53 7.61
C GLY A 88 -39.25 -5.79 8.87
N LYS A 89 -39.31 -7.02 9.38
CA LYS A 89 -38.75 -7.47 10.66
C LYS A 89 -37.28 -7.06 10.87
N CYS A 90 -36.98 -6.77 12.14
CA CYS A 90 -35.67 -6.44 12.68
C CYS A 90 -34.61 -7.48 12.31
N ASN A 91 -33.80 -7.19 11.30
CA ASN A 91 -32.46 -7.74 11.17
C ASN A 91 -31.48 -6.64 11.62
N LYS A 92 -30.52 -7.02 12.49
CA LYS A 92 -29.34 -6.22 12.86
C LYS A 92 -28.84 -5.46 11.62
N PRO A 93 -28.44 -4.17 11.73
CA PRO A 93 -28.23 -3.32 10.56
C PRO A 93 -27.23 -3.96 9.60
N GLN A 94 -27.77 -4.59 8.55
CA GLN A 94 -27.02 -4.84 7.34
C GLN A 94 -26.93 -3.48 6.67
N ILE A 95 -25.75 -2.89 6.73
CA ILE A 95 -25.37 -1.70 5.99
C ILE A 95 -25.57 -2.03 4.51
N SER A 96 -26.72 -1.64 3.95
CA SER A 96 -26.83 -1.45 2.50
C SER A 96 -25.97 -0.23 2.16
N PRO A 97 -25.09 -0.32 1.16
CA PRO A 97 -24.11 0.72 0.90
C PRO A 97 -24.86 1.96 0.42
N SER A 98 -24.80 3.05 1.19
CA SER A 98 -25.04 4.37 0.62
C SER A 98 -24.01 4.54 -0.50
N THR A 99 -24.48 4.51 -1.74
CA THR A 99 -23.67 4.54 -2.97
C THR A 99 -22.92 5.87 -3.19
N ASP A 100 -23.06 6.86 -2.31
CA ASP A 100 -22.34 8.12 -2.42
C ASP A 100 -20.92 8.00 -1.84
N PRO A 101 -19.86 8.02 -2.69
CA PRO A 101 -18.50 7.91 -2.22
C PRO A 101 -18.07 9.08 -1.32
N ARG A 102 -18.71 10.25 -1.43
CA ARG A 102 -18.39 11.42 -0.58
C ARG A 102 -18.81 11.22 0.87
N PHE A 103 -19.98 10.62 1.09
CA PHE A 103 -20.44 10.32 2.45
C PHE A 103 -19.49 9.36 3.17
N LEU A 104 -19.03 8.34 2.43
CA LEU A 104 -18.08 7.36 2.95
C LEU A 104 -16.72 7.98 3.32
N LEU A 105 -16.24 8.97 2.54
CA LEU A 105 -15.03 9.73 2.90
C LEU A 105 -15.27 10.62 4.12
N SER A 106 -16.40 11.32 4.18
CA SER A 106 -16.72 12.24 5.30
C SER A 106 -16.92 11.52 6.63
N SER A 107 -17.30 10.24 6.60
CA SER A 107 -17.51 9.40 7.80
C SER A 107 -16.28 8.58 8.17
N LEU A 108 -15.22 8.62 7.36
CA LEU A 108 -14.00 7.87 7.62
C LEU A 108 -13.27 8.45 8.84
N SER A 109 -13.13 7.63 9.88
CA SER A 109 -12.42 7.96 11.12
C SER A 109 -11.36 6.91 11.42
N TYR A 110 -10.44 7.25 12.32
CA TYR A 110 -9.48 6.29 12.86
C TYR A 110 -9.81 5.93 14.31
N PRO A 111 -9.91 4.64 14.68
CA PRO A 111 -9.80 3.47 13.80
C PRO A 111 -11.02 3.34 12.86
N ALA A 112 -10.77 2.84 11.64
CA ALA A 112 -11.81 2.64 10.64
C ALA A 112 -12.43 1.26 10.83
N SER A 113 -13.71 1.12 10.50
CA SER A 113 -14.36 -0.19 10.51
C SER A 113 -13.95 -1.02 9.29
N THR A 114 -13.94 -2.35 9.44
CA THR A 114 -13.68 -3.28 8.33
C THR A 114 -14.65 -3.05 7.17
N ALA A 115 -15.92 -2.73 7.45
CA ALA A 115 -16.92 -2.45 6.43
C ALA A 115 -16.61 -1.18 5.62
N ALA A 116 -16.11 -0.14 6.29
CA ALA A 116 -15.69 1.10 5.63
C ALA A 116 -14.46 0.88 4.74
N LEU A 117 -13.41 0.24 5.25
CA LEU A 117 -12.21 -0.07 4.46
C LEU A 117 -12.51 -1.06 3.31
N SER A 118 -13.41 -2.03 3.52
CA SER A 118 -13.82 -2.95 2.44
C SER A 118 -14.57 -2.22 1.32
N SER A 119 -15.43 -1.26 1.68
CA SER A 119 -16.15 -0.45 0.72
C SER A 119 -15.22 0.51 -0.02
N LEU A 120 -14.26 1.12 0.69
CA LEU A 120 -13.17 1.91 0.10
C LEU A 120 -12.39 1.10 -0.93
N LEU A 121 -11.93 -0.09 -0.55
CA LEU A 121 -11.15 -0.96 -1.42
C LEU A 121 -11.92 -1.33 -2.68
N ARG A 122 -13.21 -1.67 -2.55
CA ARG A 122 -14.07 -2.01 -3.69
C ARG A 122 -14.20 -0.82 -4.65
N LEU A 123 -14.53 0.36 -4.14
CA LEU A 123 -14.67 1.56 -4.99
C LEU A 123 -13.33 1.97 -5.63
N ALA A 124 -12.22 1.90 -4.88
CA ALA A 124 -10.90 2.20 -5.41
C ALA A 124 -10.50 1.22 -6.51
N LYS A 125 -10.90 -0.06 -6.41
CA LYS A 125 -10.66 -1.04 -7.47
C LYS A 125 -11.39 -0.68 -8.76
N ASP A 126 -12.67 -0.32 -8.65
CA ASP A 126 -13.58 -0.23 -9.81
C ASP A 126 -13.55 1.16 -10.48
N GLU A 127 -13.30 2.24 -9.74
CA GLU A 127 -13.51 3.61 -10.22
C GLU A 127 -12.23 4.48 -10.13
N PRO A 128 -11.57 4.80 -11.26
CA PRO A 128 -10.40 5.70 -11.25
C PRO A 128 -10.72 7.10 -10.73
N ALA A 129 -11.91 7.64 -11.03
CA ALA A 129 -12.32 8.95 -10.53
C ALA A 129 -12.42 9.00 -9.00
N PHE A 130 -12.78 7.87 -8.37
CA PHE A 130 -12.80 7.76 -6.92
C PHE A 130 -11.40 7.72 -6.30
N ARG A 131 -10.39 7.19 -7.01
CA ARG A 131 -8.99 7.20 -6.54
C ARG A 131 -8.44 8.63 -6.39
N ARG A 132 -8.80 9.52 -7.32
CA ARG A 132 -8.47 10.95 -7.25
C ARG A 132 -9.11 11.60 -6.03
N LEU A 133 -10.41 11.40 -5.87
CA LEU A 133 -11.16 11.92 -4.72
C LEU A 133 -10.59 11.39 -3.40
N LEU A 134 -10.17 10.13 -3.35
CA LEU A 134 -9.49 9.54 -2.21
C LEU A 134 -8.16 10.24 -1.92
N SER A 135 -7.34 10.43 -2.95
CA SER A 135 -6.02 11.06 -2.83
C SER A 135 -6.11 12.51 -2.37
N ASP A 136 -7.16 13.23 -2.77
CA ASP A 136 -7.42 14.63 -2.37
C ASP A 136 -8.08 14.76 -0.98
N SER A 137 -8.34 13.64 -0.29
CA SER A 137 -9.01 13.62 1.02
C SER A 137 -8.04 13.29 2.16
N SER A 138 -8.53 13.19 3.40
CA SER A 138 -7.76 12.70 4.55
C SER A 138 -7.60 11.18 4.60
N ALA A 139 -8.21 10.44 3.66
CA ALA A 139 -8.19 9.00 3.61
C ALA A 139 -6.78 8.39 3.51
N PRO A 140 -5.82 8.91 2.71
CA PRO A 140 -4.47 8.36 2.61
C PRO A 140 -3.79 8.31 3.99
N SER A 141 -3.91 9.38 4.79
CA SER A 141 -3.37 9.40 6.16
C SER A 141 -3.97 8.32 7.06
N ILE A 142 -5.28 8.06 6.96
CA ILE A 142 -5.96 7.01 7.73
C ILE A 142 -5.53 5.62 7.26
N LEU A 143 -5.42 5.41 5.94
CA LEU A 143 -4.96 4.16 5.35
C LEU A 143 -3.51 3.87 5.73
N LEU A 144 -2.62 4.86 5.70
CA LEU A 144 -1.23 4.74 6.12
C LEU A 144 -1.11 4.36 7.60
N ARG A 145 -1.94 4.95 8.47
CA ARG A 145 -1.96 4.58 9.89
C ARG A 145 -2.41 3.13 10.12
N HIS A 146 -3.41 2.64 9.38
CA HIS A 146 -3.79 1.22 9.42
C HIS A 146 -2.72 0.31 8.81
N ALA A 147 -2.02 0.76 7.77
CA ALA A 147 -0.90 0.01 7.20
C ALA A 147 0.25 -0.18 8.21
N ALA A 148 0.52 0.83 9.05
CA ALA A 148 1.54 0.76 10.09
C ALA A 148 1.11 -0.08 11.33
N SER A 149 -0.18 -0.05 11.68
CA SER A 149 -0.71 -0.75 12.87
C SER A 149 -0.60 -2.27 12.75
N GLN A 150 -0.24 -2.91 13.86
CA GLN A 150 -0.17 -4.38 14.01
C GLN A 150 -1.37 -4.95 14.76
N ASP A 151 -2.34 -4.12 15.13
CA ASP A 151 -3.44 -4.50 16.01
C ASP A 151 -4.48 -5.36 15.28
N SER A 152 -4.65 -5.13 13.97
CA SER A 152 -5.61 -5.85 13.14
C SER A 152 -5.03 -6.16 11.75
N PRO A 153 -4.57 -7.42 11.53
CA PRO A 153 -4.04 -7.85 10.25
C PRO A 153 -5.02 -7.69 9.08
N ASP A 154 -6.32 -7.84 9.33
CA ASP A 154 -7.37 -7.68 8.31
C ASP A 154 -7.53 -6.22 7.88
N LEU A 155 -7.50 -5.28 8.83
CA LEU A 155 -7.56 -3.85 8.50
C LEU A 155 -6.28 -3.39 7.80
N GLN A 156 -5.13 -3.92 8.20
CA GLN A 156 -3.85 -3.67 7.55
C GLN A 156 -3.83 -4.19 6.11
N ASP A 157 -4.35 -5.40 5.84
CA ASP A 157 -4.49 -5.95 4.47
C ASP A 157 -5.37 -5.04 3.60
N LEU A 158 -6.56 -4.68 4.09
CA LEU A 158 -7.48 -3.79 3.37
C LEU A 158 -6.86 -2.43 3.07
N ALA A 159 -6.14 -1.86 4.04
CA ALA A 159 -5.46 -0.58 3.89
C ALA A 159 -4.35 -0.65 2.84
N LEU A 160 -3.45 -1.63 2.94
CA LEU A 160 -2.35 -1.84 1.99
C LEU A 160 -2.85 -2.07 0.56
N ARG A 161 -3.90 -2.88 0.37
CA ARG A 161 -4.51 -3.08 -0.95
C ARG A 161 -5.12 -1.81 -1.51
N THR A 162 -5.77 -1.02 -0.66
CA THR A 162 -6.35 0.27 -1.09
C THR A 162 -5.23 1.21 -1.53
N LEU A 163 -4.15 1.33 -0.75
CA LEU A 163 -2.95 2.11 -1.09
C LEU A 163 -2.31 1.68 -2.41
N ILE A 164 -2.27 0.37 -2.71
CA ILE A 164 -1.84 -0.12 -4.02
C ILE A 164 -2.71 0.48 -5.12
N TYR A 165 -4.04 0.45 -5.01
CA TYR A 165 -4.90 1.07 -6.03
C TYR A 165 -4.70 2.58 -6.16
N LEU A 166 -4.49 3.31 -5.06
CA LEU A 166 -4.15 4.75 -5.13
C LEU A 166 -2.84 4.97 -5.89
N SER A 167 -1.81 4.15 -5.63
CA SER A 167 -0.51 4.26 -6.32
C SER A 167 -0.57 3.97 -7.84
N LEU A 168 -1.69 3.41 -8.33
CA LEU A 168 -1.90 3.17 -9.77
C LEU A 168 -2.50 4.38 -10.49
N ASP A 169 -2.87 5.45 -9.80
CA ASP A 169 -3.53 6.64 -10.38
C ASP A 169 -2.57 7.67 -10.99
N GLY A 170 -1.36 7.23 -11.38
CA GLY A 170 -0.35 8.06 -12.03
C GLY A 170 0.82 8.43 -11.11
N ASP A 171 1.74 9.23 -11.64
CA ASP A 171 2.98 9.57 -10.93
C ASP A 171 2.73 10.57 -9.79
N ASP A 172 1.79 11.51 -9.98
CA ASP A 172 1.39 12.48 -8.95
C ASP A 172 0.87 11.79 -7.68
N ALA A 173 0.02 10.76 -7.84
CA ALA A 173 -0.49 9.96 -6.72
C ALA A 173 0.65 9.24 -5.96
N ARG A 174 1.65 8.71 -6.69
CA ARG A 174 2.81 8.04 -6.06
C ARG A 174 3.68 9.03 -5.30
N VAL A 175 3.88 10.24 -5.83
CA VAL A 175 4.66 11.29 -5.15
C VAL A 175 3.88 11.81 -3.94
N GLY A 176 2.57 12.04 -4.07
CA GLY A 176 1.67 12.44 -2.98
C GLY A 176 1.69 11.47 -1.82
N LEU A 177 1.55 10.17 -2.08
CA LEU A 177 1.62 9.14 -1.02
C LEU A 177 2.97 9.14 -0.28
N VAL A 178 4.08 9.35 -0.99
CA VAL A 178 5.39 9.48 -0.35
C VAL A 178 5.45 10.73 0.53
N ALA A 179 4.90 11.86 0.07
CA ALA A 179 4.80 13.08 0.86
C ALA A 179 3.91 12.92 2.11
N ASP A 180 2.88 12.09 2.03
CA ASP A 180 1.98 11.74 3.15
C ASP A 180 2.61 10.80 4.18
N GLY A 181 3.88 10.40 4.01
CA GLY A 181 4.59 9.52 4.96
C GLY A 181 4.37 8.03 4.70
N ALA A 182 4.12 7.63 3.44
CA ALA A 182 3.96 6.22 3.11
C ALA A 182 5.19 5.38 3.43
N ILE A 183 6.39 5.94 3.31
CA ILE A 183 7.64 5.17 3.48
C ILE A 183 7.77 4.62 4.90
N ASP A 184 7.51 5.45 5.92
CA ASP A 184 7.56 5.04 7.33
C ASP A 184 6.55 3.93 7.62
N SER A 185 5.31 4.13 7.18
CA SER A 185 4.21 3.18 7.39
C SER A 185 4.48 1.83 6.73
N LEU A 186 5.00 1.85 5.49
CA LEU A 186 5.32 0.63 4.74
C LEU A 186 6.57 -0.07 5.29
N ALA A 187 7.58 0.69 5.76
CA ALA A 187 8.76 0.11 6.40
C ALA A 187 8.40 -0.60 7.73
N GLN A 188 7.48 -0.04 8.51
CA GLN A 188 6.95 -0.68 9.72
C GLN A 188 6.17 -1.97 9.38
N ALA A 189 5.30 -1.93 8.37
CA ALA A 189 4.58 -3.12 7.89
C ALA A 189 5.53 -4.23 7.41
N LEU A 190 6.60 -3.87 6.69
CA LEU A 190 7.64 -4.82 6.29
C LEU A 190 8.38 -5.44 7.49
N ALA A 191 8.75 -4.61 8.46
CA ALA A 191 9.51 -5.04 9.64
C ALA A 191 8.72 -6.00 10.53
N ALA A 192 7.40 -5.84 10.60
CA ALA A 192 6.52 -6.76 11.32
C ALA A 192 6.40 -8.14 10.67
N GLY A 193 6.62 -8.24 9.35
CA GLY A 193 6.55 -9.48 8.61
C GLY A 193 5.11 -9.96 8.36
N GLY A 194 4.94 -11.28 8.21
CA GLY A 194 3.63 -11.88 7.96
C GLY A 194 3.09 -11.66 6.54
N PRO A 195 1.81 -12.00 6.29
CA PRO A 195 1.22 -11.95 4.95
C PRO A 195 1.16 -10.53 4.37
N ASN A 196 1.10 -9.51 5.24
CA ASN A 196 0.98 -8.10 4.86
C ASN A 196 2.32 -7.49 4.45
N ALA A 197 3.46 -8.05 4.87
CA ALA A 197 4.77 -7.59 4.42
C ALA A 197 4.96 -7.72 2.90
N SER A 198 4.43 -8.79 2.29
CA SER A 198 4.37 -8.93 0.82
C SER A 198 3.63 -7.76 0.17
N LEU A 199 2.47 -7.38 0.72
CA LEU A 199 1.67 -6.26 0.19
C LEU A 199 2.40 -4.93 0.34
N ALA A 200 3.04 -4.70 1.49
CA ALA A 200 3.85 -3.50 1.71
C ALA A 200 5.03 -3.40 0.73
N ALA A 201 5.70 -4.52 0.44
CA ALA A 201 6.74 -4.59 -0.60
C ALA A 201 6.18 -4.28 -1.99
N THR A 202 4.99 -4.78 -2.33
CA THR A 202 4.31 -4.46 -3.59
C THR A 202 3.95 -2.97 -3.67
N THR A 203 3.45 -2.35 -2.59
CA THR A 203 3.16 -0.91 -2.55
C THR A 203 4.45 -0.10 -2.74
N LEU A 204 5.52 -0.43 -2.02
CA LEU A 204 6.83 0.24 -2.19
C LEU A 204 7.37 0.10 -3.62
N THR A 205 7.19 -1.06 -4.25
CA THR A 205 7.56 -1.27 -5.66
C THR A 205 6.79 -0.30 -6.56
N SER A 206 5.47 -0.16 -6.36
CA SER A 206 4.64 0.75 -7.14
C SER A 206 5.08 2.20 -6.97
N LEU A 207 5.36 2.64 -5.74
CA LEU A 207 5.84 3.99 -5.45
C LEU A 207 7.22 4.25 -6.07
N ALA A 208 8.11 3.25 -6.10
CA ALA A 208 9.45 3.33 -6.65
C ALA A 208 9.50 3.39 -8.18
N VAL A 209 8.39 3.21 -8.90
CA VAL A 209 8.36 3.41 -10.36
C VAL A 209 8.81 4.82 -10.73
N VAL A 210 8.49 5.82 -9.91
CA VAL A 210 8.91 7.22 -10.09
C VAL A 210 10.36 7.40 -9.60
N GLU A 211 11.23 7.97 -10.45
CA GLU A 211 12.66 8.17 -10.13
C GLU A 211 12.89 8.98 -8.84
N VAL A 212 12.11 10.05 -8.63
CA VAL A 212 12.22 10.90 -7.43
C VAL A 212 11.97 10.10 -6.16
N ASN A 213 10.99 9.17 -6.20
CA ASN A 213 10.68 8.29 -5.09
C ASN A 213 11.77 7.24 -4.85
N LYS A 214 12.46 6.74 -5.90
CA LYS A 214 13.55 5.77 -5.72
C LYS A 214 14.65 6.31 -4.81
N CYS A 215 15.03 7.57 -5.01
CA CYS A 215 16.04 8.23 -4.18
C CYS A 215 15.58 8.36 -2.73
N THR A 216 14.35 8.86 -2.51
CA THR A 216 13.77 9.08 -1.18
C THR A 216 13.54 7.78 -0.41
N ILE A 217 12.89 6.79 -1.04
CA ILE A 217 12.66 5.46 -0.45
C ILE A 217 14.00 4.80 -0.13
N GLY A 218 14.96 4.88 -1.04
CA GLY A 218 16.26 4.27 -0.84
C GLY A 218 17.09 4.94 0.26
N ALA A 219 16.96 6.26 0.44
CA ALA A 219 17.63 7.01 1.50
C ALA A 219 17.01 6.75 2.89
N HIS A 220 15.78 6.23 2.94
CA HIS A 220 15.11 5.94 4.19
C HIS A 220 15.84 4.85 5.00
N PRO A 221 16.15 5.07 6.29
CA PRO A 221 16.98 4.17 7.09
C PRO A 221 16.47 2.73 7.18
N PHE A 222 15.15 2.54 7.11
CA PHE A 222 14.53 1.24 7.36
C PHE A 222 13.97 0.53 6.12
N ALA A 223 13.82 1.22 4.99
CA ALA A 223 13.12 0.65 3.83
C ALA A 223 13.90 -0.51 3.19
N ILE A 224 15.15 -0.27 2.78
CA ILE A 224 16.02 -1.30 2.18
C ILE A 224 16.40 -2.39 3.22
N PRO A 225 16.72 -2.07 4.49
CA PRO A 225 16.94 -3.09 5.51
C PRO A 225 15.73 -4.00 5.75
N ALA A 226 14.52 -3.45 5.84
CA ALA A 226 13.32 -4.27 6.03
C ALA A 226 13.06 -5.21 4.84
N LEU A 227 13.28 -4.75 3.60
CA LEU A 227 13.23 -5.60 2.41
C LEU A 227 14.30 -6.71 2.45
N SER A 228 15.50 -6.42 2.96
CA SER A 228 16.59 -7.39 3.09
C SER A 228 16.28 -8.46 4.14
N VAL A 229 15.63 -8.08 5.25
CA VAL A 229 15.12 -9.01 6.26
C VAL A 229 14.01 -9.89 5.69
N LEU A 230 13.06 -9.29 4.95
CA LEU A 230 11.98 -10.03 4.30
C LEU A 230 12.51 -11.04 3.26
N LEU A 231 13.56 -10.66 2.52
CA LEU A 231 14.24 -11.55 1.58
C LEU A 231 14.95 -12.72 2.28
N ARG A 232 15.49 -12.52 3.48
CA ARG A 232 16.19 -13.57 4.24
C ARG A 232 15.24 -14.54 4.92
N ASN A 233 14.18 -14.02 5.54
CA ASN A 233 13.31 -14.76 6.46
C ASN A 233 11.94 -15.12 5.85
N GLY A 234 11.58 -14.52 4.72
CA GLY A 234 10.26 -14.64 4.11
C GLY A 234 10.02 -15.96 3.39
N LYS A 235 8.74 -16.26 3.14
CA LYS A 235 8.33 -17.37 2.27
C LYS A 235 8.64 -17.03 0.81
N ALA A 236 8.48 -17.99 -0.10
CA ALA A 236 8.78 -17.78 -1.53
C ALA A 236 8.05 -16.57 -2.14
N ARG A 237 6.81 -16.28 -1.72
CA ARG A 237 6.06 -15.09 -2.14
C ARG A 237 6.72 -13.80 -1.60
N ASP A 238 6.97 -13.75 -0.31
CA ASP A 238 7.58 -12.58 0.34
C ASP A 238 8.95 -12.24 -0.25
N ARG A 239 9.79 -13.27 -0.47
CA ARG A 239 11.10 -13.12 -1.12
C ARG A 239 10.98 -12.57 -2.54
N ARG A 240 9.96 -12.99 -3.29
CA ARG A 240 9.71 -12.50 -4.66
C ARG A 240 9.29 -11.03 -4.67
N GLU A 241 8.37 -10.63 -3.80
CA GLU A 241 7.95 -9.23 -3.69
C GLU A 241 9.09 -8.34 -3.20
N ALA A 242 9.86 -8.79 -2.20
CA ALA A 242 11.05 -8.09 -1.72
C ALA A 242 12.12 -7.91 -2.81
N ALA A 243 12.42 -8.97 -3.57
CA ALA A 243 13.37 -8.90 -4.69
C ALA A 243 12.87 -7.98 -5.81
N THR A 244 11.56 -7.91 -6.05
CA THR A 244 10.97 -7.00 -7.05
C THR A 244 11.08 -5.54 -6.60
N ALA A 245 10.81 -5.25 -5.33
CA ALA A 245 11.02 -3.92 -4.75
C ALA A 245 12.49 -3.49 -4.83
N LEU A 246 13.42 -4.38 -4.45
CA LEU A 246 14.87 -4.12 -4.54
C LEU A 246 15.32 -3.92 -5.99
N TYR A 247 14.76 -4.66 -6.95
CA TYR A 247 15.06 -4.48 -8.37
C TYR A 247 14.68 -3.07 -8.83
N GLU A 248 13.48 -2.60 -8.48
CA GLU A 248 13.03 -1.25 -8.86
C GLU A 248 13.90 -0.17 -8.19
N LEU A 249 14.19 -0.31 -6.89
CA LEU A 249 15.00 0.65 -6.15
C LEU A 249 16.46 0.70 -6.62
N CYS A 250 17.07 -0.44 -6.96
CA CYS A 250 18.48 -0.53 -7.37
C CYS A 250 18.74 -0.06 -8.81
N LYS A 251 17.70 0.28 -9.58
CA LYS A 251 17.88 1.04 -10.83
C LYS A 251 18.58 2.36 -10.54
N PHE A 252 18.25 3.00 -9.42
CA PHE A 252 18.97 4.17 -8.90
C PHE A 252 20.35 3.76 -8.30
N PRO A 253 21.48 4.27 -8.82
CA PRO A 253 22.82 3.78 -8.47
C PRO A 253 23.18 3.78 -6.98
N GLU A 254 22.80 4.80 -6.24
CA GLU A 254 23.13 4.99 -4.82
C GLU A 254 22.48 3.89 -3.97
N ASN A 255 21.32 3.39 -4.39
CA ASN A 255 20.60 2.34 -3.67
C ASN A 255 21.30 0.98 -3.74
N ARG A 256 22.17 0.76 -4.73
CA ARG A 256 22.95 -0.47 -4.85
C ARG A 256 23.88 -0.66 -3.65
N ARG A 257 24.60 0.41 -3.26
CA ARG A 257 25.48 0.41 -2.08
C ARG A 257 24.66 0.26 -0.79
N ARG A 258 23.49 0.90 -0.71
CA ARG A 258 22.58 0.77 0.43
C ARG A 258 22.07 -0.68 0.58
N ALA A 259 21.71 -1.35 -0.52
CA ALA A 259 21.31 -2.74 -0.53
C ALA A 259 22.45 -3.69 -0.09
N VAL A 260 23.68 -3.42 -0.52
CA VAL A 260 24.86 -4.17 -0.06
C VAL A 260 25.04 -4.03 1.46
N ARG A 261 25.03 -2.80 1.97
CA ARG A 261 25.19 -2.51 3.41
C ARG A 261 24.06 -3.07 4.27
N ALA A 262 22.86 -3.18 3.71
CA ALA A 262 21.71 -3.83 4.35
C ALA A 262 21.80 -5.37 4.37
N GLY A 263 22.84 -5.96 3.76
CA GLY A 263 23.03 -7.41 3.74
C GLY A 263 22.10 -8.14 2.77
N ALA A 264 21.67 -7.49 1.68
CA ALA A 264 20.81 -8.09 0.66
C ALA A 264 21.54 -9.15 -0.18
N VAL A 265 22.84 -9.00 -0.43
CA VAL A 265 23.60 -9.85 -1.36
C VAL A 265 23.58 -11.34 -0.99
N PRO A 266 23.91 -11.77 0.25
CA PRO A 266 23.84 -13.20 0.60
C PRO A 266 22.43 -13.78 0.44
N ALA A 267 21.40 -13.02 0.82
CA ALA A 267 20.00 -13.46 0.69
C ALA A 267 19.56 -13.57 -0.78
N LEU A 268 20.04 -12.68 -1.65
CA LEU A 268 19.80 -12.75 -3.09
C LEU A 268 20.51 -13.95 -3.73
N VAL A 269 21.76 -14.24 -3.35
CA VAL A 269 22.49 -15.41 -3.86
C VAL A 269 21.79 -16.70 -3.45
N TYR A 270 21.39 -16.83 -2.19
CA TYR A 270 20.59 -17.97 -1.73
C TYR A 270 19.29 -18.10 -2.52
N PHE A 271 18.53 -17.01 -2.71
CA PHE A 271 17.27 -17.05 -3.46
C PHE A 271 17.46 -17.32 -4.96
N ALA A 272 18.59 -16.93 -5.55
CA ALA A 272 18.96 -17.33 -6.90
C ALA A 272 19.22 -18.84 -7.01
N GLY A 273 19.81 -19.45 -5.98
CA GLY A 273 19.98 -20.91 -5.86
C GLY A 273 18.65 -21.67 -5.83
N ASP A 274 17.61 -21.07 -5.26
CA ASP A 274 16.22 -21.57 -5.31
C ASP A 274 15.56 -21.40 -6.71
N GLY A 275 16.29 -20.91 -7.72
CA GLY A 275 15.81 -20.73 -9.10
C GLY A 275 15.16 -19.37 -9.38
N SER A 276 15.35 -18.36 -8.52
CA SER A 276 14.72 -17.05 -8.69
C SER A 276 15.42 -16.17 -9.75
N GLU A 277 14.82 -16.05 -10.93
CA GLU A 277 15.27 -15.10 -11.99
C GLU A 277 15.36 -13.66 -11.45
N ARG A 278 14.39 -13.24 -10.62
CA ARG A 278 14.34 -11.88 -10.08
C ARG A 278 15.54 -11.59 -9.18
N ALA A 279 16.00 -12.56 -8.40
CA ALA A 279 17.17 -12.37 -7.54
C ALA A 279 18.44 -12.12 -8.36
N VAL A 280 18.63 -12.87 -9.45
CA VAL A 280 19.76 -12.69 -10.40
C VAL A 280 19.70 -11.31 -11.06
N GLN A 281 18.52 -10.82 -11.41
CA GLN A 281 18.34 -9.47 -11.94
C GLN A 281 18.77 -8.39 -10.93
N VAL A 282 18.43 -8.53 -9.64
CA VAL A 282 18.90 -7.59 -8.61
C VAL A 282 20.42 -7.66 -8.46
N LEU A 283 21.00 -8.87 -8.42
CA LEU A 283 22.45 -9.07 -8.38
C LEU A 283 23.15 -8.37 -9.56
N SER A 284 22.57 -8.42 -10.76
CA SER A 284 23.13 -7.73 -11.93
C SER A 284 23.20 -6.21 -11.80
N LEU A 285 22.25 -5.60 -11.09
CA LEU A 285 22.27 -4.16 -10.79
C LEU A 285 23.32 -3.85 -9.74
N ILE A 286 23.38 -4.66 -8.67
CA ILE A 286 24.35 -4.50 -7.58
C ILE A 286 25.79 -4.67 -8.09
N ALA A 287 26.04 -5.63 -9.01
CA ALA A 287 27.36 -5.92 -9.57
C ALA A 287 27.97 -4.73 -10.35
N LYS A 288 27.15 -3.75 -10.76
CA LYS A 288 27.62 -2.51 -11.39
C LYS A 288 28.42 -1.61 -10.43
N CYS A 289 28.35 -1.82 -9.12
CA CYS A 289 29.18 -1.10 -8.15
C CYS A 289 30.22 -2.01 -7.50
N ARG A 290 31.40 -1.47 -7.18
CA ARG A 290 32.52 -2.22 -6.60
C ARG A 290 32.17 -2.88 -5.27
N GLU A 291 31.56 -2.13 -4.34
CA GLU A 291 31.07 -2.67 -3.06
C GLU A 291 30.17 -3.92 -3.26
N GLY A 292 29.37 -3.93 -4.33
CA GLY A 292 28.52 -5.05 -4.68
C GLY A 292 29.28 -6.28 -5.17
N ARG A 293 30.31 -6.09 -5.99
CA ARG A 293 31.17 -7.18 -6.46
C ARG A 293 31.97 -7.79 -5.33
N ASP A 294 32.56 -6.96 -4.47
CA ASP A 294 33.30 -7.41 -3.29
C ASP A 294 32.37 -8.21 -2.36
N ALA A 295 31.14 -7.73 -2.14
CA ALA A 295 30.15 -8.45 -1.35
C ALA A 295 29.76 -9.81 -1.96
N MET A 296 29.62 -9.90 -3.29
CA MET A 296 29.30 -11.17 -3.98
C MET A 296 30.43 -12.19 -3.87
N ALA A 297 31.69 -11.75 -4.05
CA ALA A 297 32.87 -12.62 -3.95
C ALA A 297 33.10 -13.19 -2.54
N ASN A 298 32.52 -12.57 -1.52
CA ASN A 298 32.57 -13.02 -0.13
C ASN A 298 31.40 -13.96 0.24
N VAL A 299 30.49 -14.27 -0.68
CA VAL A 299 29.41 -15.23 -0.43
C VAL A 299 29.84 -16.62 -0.88
N ASP A 300 29.86 -17.56 0.07
CA ASP A 300 30.22 -18.95 -0.21
C ASP A 300 29.31 -19.59 -1.26
N GLY A 301 29.92 -20.22 -2.27
CA GLY A 301 29.19 -20.89 -3.35
C GLY A 301 28.51 -19.93 -4.34
N PHE A 302 28.83 -18.63 -4.30
CA PHE A 302 28.30 -17.65 -5.26
C PHE A 302 28.48 -18.07 -6.72
N VAL A 303 29.69 -18.48 -7.10
CA VAL A 303 30.01 -18.90 -8.47
C VAL A 303 29.21 -20.14 -8.85
N ARG A 304 29.21 -21.17 -8.00
CA ARG A 304 28.43 -22.40 -8.19
C ARG A 304 26.94 -22.13 -8.41
N VAL A 305 26.36 -21.22 -7.63
CA VAL A 305 24.94 -20.84 -7.79
C VAL A 305 24.70 -20.23 -9.17
N LEU A 306 25.53 -19.27 -9.60
CA LEU A 306 25.35 -18.66 -10.92
C LEU A 306 25.67 -19.61 -12.07
N ALA A 307 26.65 -20.52 -11.92
CA ALA A 307 26.89 -21.60 -12.88
C ALA A 307 25.64 -22.48 -13.04
N GLY A 308 24.97 -22.82 -11.93
CA GLY A 308 23.68 -23.51 -11.95
C GLY A 308 22.59 -22.75 -12.71
N VAL A 309 22.55 -21.42 -12.57
CA VAL A 309 21.63 -20.56 -13.35
C VAL A 309 21.98 -20.57 -14.85
N LEU A 310 23.25 -20.59 -15.23
CA LEU A 310 23.65 -20.68 -16.64
C LEU A 310 23.18 -21.98 -17.31
N VAL A 311 23.11 -23.08 -16.56
CA VAL A 311 22.70 -24.40 -17.08
C VAL A 311 21.18 -24.56 -17.11
N LYS A 312 20.47 -24.14 -16.05
CA LYS A 312 19.03 -24.44 -15.83
C LYS A 312 18.12 -23.22 -15.86
N GLY A 313 18.67 -22.01 -15.97
CA GLY A 313 17.92 -20.78 -15.87
C GLY A 313 17.06 -20.47 -17.10
N THR A 314 16.19 -19.47 -16.96
CA THR A 314 15.47 -18.88 -18.09
C THR A 314 16.43 -18.05 -18.95
N GLY A 315 16.08 -17.74 -20.21
CA GLY A 315 16.94 -16.92 -21.07
C GLY A 315 17.33 -15.57 -20.43
N ARG A 316 16.39 -14.89 -19.76
CA ARG A 316 16.70 -13.66 -19.01
C ARG A 316 17.56 -13.94 -17.79
N GLY A 317 17.33 -15.03 -17.05
CA GLY A 317 18.16 -15.42 -15.91
C GLY A 317 19.61 -15.68 -16.32
N ILE A 318 19.82 -16.44 -17.39
CA ILE A 318 21.14 -16.72 -17.97
C ILE A 318 21.82 -15.42 -18.39
N GLU A 319 21.11 -14.55 -19.13
CA GLU A 319 21.67 -13.27 -19.57
C GLU A 319 22.20 -12.43 -18.40
N HIS A 320 21.43 -12.31 -17.33
CA HIS A 320 21.84 -11.53 -16.15
C HIS A 320 22.92 -12.24 -15.34
N ALA A 321 22.92 -13.58 -15.26
CA ALA A 321 23.97 -14.34 -14.60
C ALA A 321 25.32 -14.18 -15.30
N LEU A 322 25.34 -14.21 -16.64
CA LEU A 322 26.53 -13.94 -17.44
C LEU A 322 27.09 -12.53 -17.17
N LEU A 323 26.21 -11.52 -17.11
CA LEU A 323 26.62 -10.15 -16.78
C LEU A 323 27.21 -10.05 -15.37
N VAL A 324 26.56 -10.67 -14.38
CA VAL A 324 27.06 -10.69 -12.99
C VAL A 324 28.44 -11.33 -12.92
N LEU A 325 28.59 -12.55 -13.44
CA LEU A 325 29.87 -13.25 -13.45
C LEU A 325 30.94 -12.44 -14.19
N ASN A 326 30.62 -11.83 -15.34
CA ASN A 326 31.58 -11.03 -16.09
C ASN A 326 32.04 -9.80 -15.30
N PHE A 327 31.13 -9.11 -14.61
CA PHE A 327 31.49 -7.98 -13.75
C PHE A 327 32.39 -8.40 -12.60
N VAL A 328 32.08 -9.49 -11.89
CA VAL A 328 32.87 -9.92 -10.73
C VAL A 328 34.21 -10.51 -11.17
N CYS A 329 34.24 -11.36 -12.19
CA CYS A 329 35.47 -11.93 -12.77
C CYS A 329 36.40 -10.87 -13.35
N SER A 330 35.87 -9.76 -13.89
CA SER A 330 36.72 -8.67 -14.39
C SER A 330 37.52 -8.00 -13.27
N ASP A 331 36.96 -7.95 -12.06
CA ASP A 331 37.51 -7.21 -10.94
C ASP A 331 38.25 -8.08 -9.91
N ILE A 332 37.81 -9.33 -9.74
CA ILE A 332 38.23 -10.19 -8.62
C ILE A 332 38.80 -11.50 -9.17
N GLU A 333 40.11 -11.67 -9.00
CA GLU A 333 40.88 -12.82 -9.48
C GLU A 333 40.46 -14.15 -8.85
N LYS A 334 40.26 -14.16 -7.53
CA LYS A 334 39.74 -15.33 -6.81
C LYS A 334 38.48 -15.89 -7.46
N VAL A 335 37.55 -15.02 -7.88
CA VAL A 335 36.29 -15.43 -8.53
C VAL A 335 36.54 -15.95 -9.94
N ARG A 336 37.55 -15.44 -10.67
CA ARG A 336 37.95 -16.02 -11.96
C ARG A 336 38.44 -17.45 -11.80
N TRP A 337 39.26 -17.72 -10.78
CA TRP A 337 39.75 -19.06 -10.50
C TRP A 337 38.59 -20.01 -10.17
N GLU A 338 37.73 -19.61 -9.23
CA GLU A 338 36.53 -20.38 -8.88
C GLU A 338 35.63 -20.64 -10.10
N ALA A 339 35.50 -19.68 -11.01
CA ALA A 339 34.72 -19.86 -12.25
C ALA A 339 35.33 -20.91 -13.18
N LYS A 340 36.66 -21.07 -13.22
CA LYS A 340 37.32 -22.17 -13.95
C LYS A 340 37.04 -23.50 -13.27
N GLU A 341 37.17 -23.57 -11.95
CA GLU A 341 36.93 -24.81 -11.19
C GLU A 341 35.47 -25.29 -11.27
N GLU A 342 34.51 -24.37 -11.28
CA GLU A 342 33.08 -24.66 -11.42
C GLU A 342 32.64 -24.91 -12.89
N GLY A 343 33.59 -24.95 -13.83
CA GLY A 343 33.32 -25.27 -15.24
C GLY A 343 32.52 -24.21 -16.00
N VAL A 344 32.60 -22.93 -15.57
CA VAL A 344 31.85 -21.83 -16.21
C VAL A 344 32.32 -21.58 -17.64
N LEU A 345 33.59 -21.85 -17.94
CA LEU A 345 34.18 -21.64 -19.27
C LEU A 345 33.54 -22.57 -20.31
N GLU A 346 33.43 -23.86 -19.98
CA GLU A 346 32.79 -24.88 -20.81
C GLU A 346 31.31 -24.57 -21.03
N ILE A 347 30.61 -24.12 -19.97
CA ILE A 347 29.22 -23.68 -20.07
C ILE A 347 29.10 -22.49 -21.04
N CYS A 348 30.04 -21.54 -21.02
CA CYS A 348 30.03 -20.40 -21.94
C CYS A 348 30.17 -20.84 -23.39
N PHE A 349 31.08 -21.77 -23.71
CA PHE A 349 31.23 -22.27 -25.09
C PHE A 349 29.96 -22.97 -25.59
N VAL A 350 29.32 -23.79 -24.75
CA VAL A 350 28.04 -24.42 -25.09
C VAL A 350 26.94 -23.38 -25.35
N LEU A 351 26.92 -22.26 -24.61
CA LEU A 351 25.96 -21.19 -24.83
C LEU A 351 26.23 -20.41 -26.13
N VAL A 352 27.50 -20.19 -26.49
CA VAL A 352 27.90 -19.53 -27.75
C VAL A 352 27.48 -20.36 -28.97
N GLU A 353 27.61 -21.69 -28.90
CA GLU A 353 27.18 -22.57 -30.00
C GLU A 353 25.65 -22.62 -30.18
N LYS A 354 24.91 -22.40 -29.09
CA LYS A 354 23.44 -22.50 -29.08
C LYS A 354 22.71 -21.19 -29.40
N ASP A 355 23.32 -20.03 -29.17
CA ASP A 355 22.71 -18.72 -29.38
C ASP A 355 23.71 -17.75 -30.01
N ASP A 356 23.39 -17.21 -31.18
CA ASP A 356 24.15 -16.13 -31.84
C ASP A 356 23.69 -14.72 -31.38
N GLY A 357 22.68 -14.65 -30.54
CA GLY A 357 22.06 -13.43 -30.05
C GLY A 357 22.80 -12.77 -28.87
N LYS A 358 22.02 -12.40 -27.85
CA LYS A 358 22.54 -11.63 -26.70
C LYS A 358 23.24 -12.53 -25.69
N ILE A 359 22.76 -13.76 -25.49
CA ILE A 359 23.32 -14.69 -24.52
C ILE A 359 24.68 -15.17 -25.02
N GLY A 360 24.78 -15.57 -26.29
CA GLY A 360 26.08 -15.95 -26.90
C GLY A 360 27.14 -14.86 -26.81
N ARG A 361 26.80 -13.61 -27.14
CA ARG A 361 27.74 -12.48 -27.02
C ARG A 361 28.20 -12.25 -25.57
N ASN A 362 27.29 -12.33 -24.61
CA ASN A 362 27.64 -12.19 -23.19
C ASN A 362 28.48 -13.38 -22.69
N ALA A 363 28.21 -14.59 -23.16
CA ALA A 363 28.96 -15.80 -22.83
C ALA A 363 30.38 -15.73 -23.39
N LEU A 364 30.55 -15.29 -24.64
CA LEU A 364 31.88 -15.07 -25.23
C LEU A 364 32.67 -13.99 -24.48
N ALA A 365 32.01 -12.91 -24.04
CA ALA A 365 32.64 -11.88 -23.24
C ALA A 365 33.13 -12.42 -21.88
N LEU A 366 32.31 -13.22 -21.20
CA LEU A 366 32.70 -13.87 -19.94
C LEU A 366 33.84 -14.87 -20.14
N ALA A 367 33.77 -15.72 -21.18
CA ALA A 367 34.83 -16.68 -21.50
C ALA A 367 36.18 -15.98 -21.65
N ARG A 368 36.24 -14.90 -22.45
CA ARG A 368 37.46 -14.08 -22.61
C ARG A 368 37.94 -13.48 -21.29
N THR A 369 37.03 -13.03 -20.42
CA THR A 369 37.39 -12.48 -19.10
C THR A 369 37.99 -13.54 -18.19
N ILE A 370 37.49 -14.78 -18.25
CA ILE A 370 38.02 -15.92 -17.47
C ILE A 370 39.38 -16.38 -18.03
N GLU A 371 39.53 -16.37 -19.36
CA GLU A 371 40.75 -16.78 -20.06
C GLU A 371 41.91 -15.79 -19.97
N LYS A 372 41.65 -14.52 -19.62
CA LYS A 372 42.72 -13.52 -19.44
C LYS A 372 43.83 -14.09 -18.55
N GLU A 373 44.95 -14.41 -19.17
CA GLU A 373 46.14 -14.92 -18.50
C GLU A 373 46.69 -13.87 -17.53
N GLU A 374 47.12 -14.35 -16.36
CA GLU A 374 47.97 -13.59 -15.45
C GLU A 374 49.35 -13.42 -16.09
N PHE A 375 49.51 -12.38 -16.90
CA PHE A 375 50.84 -11.88 -17.23
C PHE A 375 51.40 -11.05 -16.06
N VAL A 376 51.60 -11.66 -14.89
CA VAL A 376 52.42 -11.07 -13.81
C VAL A 376 53.07 -12.17 -12.98
N GLY A 377 54.39 -12.36 -13.10
CA GLY A 377 55.18 -13.00 -12.03
C GLY A 377 56.32 -13.97 -12.38
N LEU A 378 56.91 -13.97 -13.58
CA LEU A 378 58.24 -14.56 -13.81
C LEU A 378 59.18 -13.53 -14.45
N ILE A 379 59.57 -12.52 -13.69
CA ILE A 379 60.84 -11.79 -13.86
C ILE A 379 61.40 -11.49 -12.47
#